data_AF-A0A537K795-F1
#
_entry.id   AF-A0A537K795-F1
#
_cell.length_a   1.000
_cell.length_b   1.000
_cell.length_c   1.000
_cell.angle_alpha   90.00
_cell.angle_beta   90.00
_cell.angle_gamma   90.00
#
_symmetry.space_group_name_H-M   'P 1'
#
loop_
_entity.id
_entity.type
_entity.pdbx_description
1 polymer ?
#
loop_
_entity_poly.entity_id
_entity_poly.type
_entity_poly.pdbx_seq_one_letter_code
_entity_poly.pdbx_strand_id
1 'polypeptide(L)'
;MRAAGQKAGARLATAQSRPTAEAGEAPRRHRPVAARRTSGTAVIAYVDASVLLRVALRQPDALPEWRQIDQGVASALVMTECLRTLDRLRLRAKFSDAAVATRRATILALIGSLELVEIDSVVLERAAQPMPTELGTRDAIHLATALLWKDLAHANLIMATHDTALALGAQAHGLLVVGV
;
A
#
# COMPACT_ATOMS: atom_id res chain seq x y z
N MET A 1 23.93 -39.42 38.42
CA MET A 1 24.23 -40.86 38.27
C MET A 1 22.89 -41.59 38.07
N ARG A 2 22.73 -42.31 36.94
CA ARG A 2 21.62 -43.22 36.51
C ARG A 2 20.24 -42.57 36.25
N ALA A 3 19.66 -42.46 35.05
CA ALA A 3 19.48 -43.31 33.85
C ALA A 3 18.31 -44.32 33.93
N ALA A 4 17.26 -44.06 33.13
CA ALA A 4 16.35 -45.01 32.44
C ALA A 4 15.37 -44.14 31.61
N GLY A 5 15.28 -44.20 30.27
CA GLY A 5 14.72 -45.30 29.46
C GLY A 5 13.18 -45.17 29.44
N GLN A 6 12.41 -45.19 28.35
CA GLN A 6 12.59 -45.82 27.04
C GLN A 6 11.45 -45.40 26.08
N LYS A 7 11.67 -45.72 24.79
CA LYS A 7 10.96 -45.44 23.53
C LYS A 7 9.51 -45.96 23.39
N ALA A 8 8.75 -45.33 22.48
CA ALA A 8 7.88 -45.96 21.46
C ALA A 8 7.51 -44.88 20.43
N GLY A 9 7.50 -45.06 19.11
CA GLY A 9 7.31 -46.27 18.31
C GLY A 9 6.18 -46.00 17.31
N ALA A 10 6.55 -45.85 16.04
CA ALA A 10 5.75 -45.44 14.89
C ALA A 10 4.42 -46.20 14.66
N ARG A 11 3.52 -45.58 13.87
CA ARG A 11 2.66 -46.26 12.86
C ARG A 11 1.95 -45.22 11.98
N LEU A 12 2.44 -45.05 10.76
CA LEU A 12 1.68 -44.57 9.60
C LEU A 12 1.56 -45.76 8.66
N ALA A 13 0.33 -46.26 8.44
CA ALA A 13 0.01 -47.15 7.34
C ALA A 13 -1.47 -47.07 6.95
N THR A 14 -1.66 -46.68 5.69
CA THR A 14 -2.61 -47.23 4.69
C THR A 14 -4.11 -47.20 4.93
N ALA A 15 -4.82 -46.54 4.02
CA ALA A 15 -6.00 -47.11 3.36
C ALA A 15 -6.23 -46.45 1.98
N GLN A 16 -6.30 -47.28 0.95
CA GLN A 16 -6.72 -46.97 -0.41
C GLN A 16 -8.24 -46.81 -0.47
N SER A 17 -8.76 -46.05 -1.45
CA SER A 17 -9.87 -46.47 -2.34
C SER A 17 -10.21 -45.39 -3.36
N ARG A 18 -10.26 -45.78 -4.65
CA ARG A 18 -10.89 -45.04 -5.75
C ARG A 18 -12.42 -45.22 -5.69
N PRO A 19 -13.17 -44.30 -6.30
CA PRO A 19 -13.97 -44.75 -7.43
C PRO A 19 -13.91 -43.80 -8.65
N THR A 20 -14.24 -44.39 -9.79
CA THR A 20 -14.42 -43.82 -11.13
C THR A 20 -15.78 -43.12 -11.28
N ALA A 21 -15.81 -41.99 -11.98
CA ALA A 21 -17.01 -41.51 -12.69
C ALA A 21 -16.60 -40.59 -13.86
N GLU A 22 -17.19 -40.85 -15.01
CA GLU A 22 -17.00 -40.18 -16.29
C GLU A 22 -17.82 -38.87 -16.43
N ALA A 23 -17.45 -38.13 -17.48
CA ALA A 23 -18.28 -37.24 -18.31
C ALA A 23 -18.59 -35.82 -17.81
N GLY A 24 -18.13 -34.84 -18.59
CA GLY A 24 -18.49 -33.43 -18.44
C GLY A 24 -17.59 -32.51 -19.27
N GLU A 25 -17.66 -32.60 -20.59
CA GLU A 25 -17.06 -31.64 -21.50
C GLU A 25 -17.75 -30.28 -21.35
N ALA A 26 -17.00 -29.27 -20.90
CA ALA A 26 -17.44 -27.88 -20.83
C ALA A 26 -16.60 -27.03 -21.81
N PRO A 27 -17.21 -26.17 -22.62
CA PRO A 27 -16.52 -25.48 -23.69
C PRO A 27 -15.58 -24.42 -23.10
N ARG A 28 -14.30 -24.49 -23.48
CA ARG A 28 -13.32 -23.43 -23.25
C ARG A 28 -13.77 -22.16 -23.97
N ARG A 29 -14.45 -21.28 -23.25
CA ARG A 29 -14.74 -19.93 -23.71
C ARG A 29 -13.42 -19.19 -23.83
N HIS A 30 -12.88 -19.13 -25.06
CA HIS A 30 -11.84 -18.18 -25.41
C HIS A 30 -12.39 -16.78 -25.15
N ARG A 31 -11.97 -16.21 -24.02
CA ARG A 31 -12.22 -14.81 -23.70
C ARG A 31 -11.43 -13.99 -24.72
N PRO A 32 -12.06 -13.07 -25.47
CA PRO A 32 -11.30 -12.23 -26.39
C PRO A 32 -10.31 -11.42 -25.56
N VAL A 33 -9.02 -11.54 -25.92
CA VAL A 33 -7.97 -10.67 -25.41
C VAL A 33 -8.39 -9.26 -25.77
N ALA A 34 -8.75 -8.48 -24.74
CA ALA A 34 -9.12 -7.08 -24.91
C ALA A 34 -8.02 -6.40 -25.71
N ALA A 35 -8.44 -5.70 -26.76
CA ALA A 35 -7.58 -4.99 -27.68
C ALA A 35 -6.51 -4.23 -26.90
N ARG A 36 -5.25 -4.49 -27.27
CA ARG A 36 -4.05 -3.83 -26.75
C ARG A 36 -4.30 -2.33 -26.77
N ARG A 37 -4.58 -1.74 -25.60
CA ARG A 37 -4.56 -0.29 -25.43
C ARG A 37 -3.20 0.17 -25.93
N THR A 38 -3.23 1.03 -26.92
CA THR A 38 -2.07 1.72 -27.47
C THR A 38 -1.23 2.25 -26.32
N SER A 39 0.06 1.91 -26.34
CA SER A 39 1.04 2.07 -25.27
C SER A 39 1.20 3.52 -24.79
N GLY A 40 0.29 3.97 -23.93
CA GLY A 40 0.59 5.04 -22.98
C GLY A 40 1.29 4.42 -21.77
N THR A 41 2.38 5.02 -21.32
CA THR A 41 3.03 4.63 -20.06
C THR A 41 2.00 4.79 -18.93
N ALA A 42 1.71 3.70 -18.19
CA ALA A 42 0.79 3.76 -17.06
C ALA A 42 1.29 4.78 -16.03
N VAL A 43 0.39 5.58 -15.49
CA VAL A 43 0.71 6.61 -14.50
C VAL A 43 0.73 5.98 -13.12
N ILE A 44 1.93 5.84 -12.54
CA ILE A 44 2.13 5.28 -11.21
C ILE A 44 2.44 6.41 -10.24
N ALA A 45 1.71 6.46 -9.13
CA ALA A 45 1.90 7.45 -8.09
C ALA A 45 2.13 6.81 -6.73
N TYR A 46 3.14 7.29 -6.01
CA TYR A 46 3.28 7.07 -4.58
C TYR A 46 2.39 8.06 -3.84
N VAL A 47 1.55 7.57 -2.94
CA VAL A 47 0.52 8.33 -2.25
C VAL A 47 0.80 8.30 -0.74
N ASP A 48 0.98 9.48 -0.14
CA ASP A 48 1.11 9.60 1.32
C ASP A 48 -0.26 9.74 2.02
N ALA A 49 -0.24 9.75 3.35
CA ALA A 49 -1.49 9.88 4.12
C ALA A 49 -2.20 11.23 3.89
N SER A 50 -1.48 12.30 3.54
CA SER A 50 -2.06 13.62 3.36
C SER A 50 -3.09 13.64 2.21
N VAL A 51 -2.78 12.97 1.08
CA VAL A 51 -3.69 12.84 -0.07
C VAL A 51 -4.96 12.09 0.32
N LEU A 52 -4.82 10.93 1.00
CA LEU A 52 -5.97 10.12 1.40
C LEU A 52 -6.86 10.86 2.40
N LEU A 53 -6.25 11.58 3.35
CA LEU A 53 -6.97 12.35 4.34
C LEU A 53 -7.73 13.51 3.71
N ARG A 54 -7.20 14.21 2.71
CA ARG A 54 -7.94 15.27 2.01
C ARG A 54 -9.23 14.73 1.39
N VAL A 55 -9.14 13.59 0.70
CA VAL A 55 -10.31 12.94 0.10
C VAL A 55 -11.31 12.49 1.17
N ALA A 56 -10.86 11.73 2.17
CA ALA A 56 -11.74 11.17 3.19
C ALA A 56 -12.40 12.23 4.08
N LEU A 57 -11.69 13.34 4.35
CA LEU A 57 -12.19 14.43 5.17
C LEU A 57 -12.97 15.48 4.37
N ARG A 58 -13.06 15.34 3.03
CA ARG A 58 -13.65 16.31 2.11
C ARG A 58 -13.03 17.70 2.26
N GLN A 59 -11.71 17.74 2.42
CA GLN A 59 -10.98 19.00 2.44
C GLN A 59 -10.93 19.60 1.03
N PRO A 60 -10.87 20.94 0.92
CA PRO A 60 -10.62 21.57 -0.37
C PRO A 60 -9.27 21.13 -0.95
N ASP A 61 -9.12 21.33 -2.26
CA ASP A 61 -7.89 21.05 -3.01
C ASP A 61 -7.45 19.58 -2.90
N ALA A 62 -8.40 18.65 -2.92
CA ALA A 62 -8.09 17.23 -3.12
C ALA A 62 -7.43 17.04 -4.49
N LEU A 63 -6.44 16.16 -4.56
CA LEU A 63 -5.61 15.92 -5.74
C LEU A 63 -6.44 15.78 -7.05
N PRO A 64 -6.42 16.78 -7.95
CA PRO A 64 -7.18 16.74 -9.21
C PRO A 64 -6.77 15.57 -10.12
N GLU A 65 -5.48 15.22 -10.09
CA GLU A 65 -4.86 14.16 -10.88
C GLU A 65 -5.23 12.76 -10.39
N TRP A 66 -5.96 12.60 -9.27
CA TRP A 66 -6.30 11.29 -8.70
C TRP A 66 -6.91 10.32 -9.72
N ARG A 67 -7.78 10.83 -10.61
CA ARG A 67 -8.42 9.99 -11.65
C ARG A 67 -7.50 9.56 -12.78
N GLN A 68 -6.31 10.15 -12.86
CA GLN A 68 -5.30 9.85 -13.88
C GLN A 68 -4.29 8.83 -13.39
N ILE A 69 -4.29 8.50 -12.09
CA ILE A 69 -3.41 7.49 -11.50
C ILE A 69 -3.95 6.10 -11.86
N ASP A 70 -3.17 5.35 -12.64
CA ASP A 70 -3.50 3.97 -13.01
C ASP A 70 -3.16 2.98 -11.88
N GLN A 71 -2.08 3.27 -11.14
CA GLN A 71 -1.61 2.47 -10.00
C GLN A 71 -1.14 3.38 -8.87
N GLY A 72 -1.74 3.20 -7.69
CA GLY A 72 -1.33 3.87 -6.46
C GLY A 72 -0.48 2.95 -5.59
N VAL A 73 0.65 3.46 -5.12
CA VAL A 73 1.58 2.78 -4.21
C VAL A 73 1.65 3.59 -2.91
N ALA A 74 1.72 2.94 -1.76
CA ALA A 74 1.92 3.64 -0.49
C ALA A 74 2.74 2.79 0.49
N SER A 75 3.42 3.44 1.44
CA SER A 75 3.92 2.74 2.63
C SER A 75 2.74 2.23 3.46
N ALA A 76 2.87 1.05 4.06
CA ALA A 76 1.92 0.54 5.06
C ALA A 76 1.69 1.53 6.24
N LEU A 77 2.60 2.50 6.43
CA LEU A 77 2.47 3.58 7.40
C LEU A 77 1.16 4.38 7.25
N VAL A 78 0.65 4.53 6.02
CA VAL A 78 -0.54 5.35 5.74
C VAL A 78 -1.75 4.93 6.54
N MET A 79 -1.89 3.64 6.84
CA MET A 79 -2.99 3.14 7.68
C MET A 79 -2.93 3.75 9.09
N THR A 80 -1.76 3.72 9.71
CA THR A 80 -1.56 4.28 11.04
C THR A 80 -1.77 5.78 11.01
N GLU A 81 -1.19 6.50 10.06
CA GLU A 81 -1.29 7.95 9.97
C GLU A 81 -2.73 8.43 9.76
N CYS A 82 -3.45 7.82 8.81
CA CYS A 82 -4.81 8.20 8.50
C CYS A 82 -5.75 7.92 9.68
N LEU A 83 -5.68 6.73 10.27
CA LEU A 83 -6.55 6.36 11.40
C LEU A 83 -6.21 7.16 12.67
N ARG A 84 -4.93 7.47 12.89
CA ARG A 84 -4.51 8.30 14.03
C ARG A 84 -4.93 9.75 13.87
N THR A 85 -4.91 10.26 12.65
CA THR A 85 -5.43 11.59 12.35
C THR A 85 -6.95 11.65 12.51
N LEU A 86 -7.69 10.65 12.01
CA LEU A 86 -9.14 10.59 12.19
C LEU A 86 -9.53 10.58 13.67
N ASP A 87 -8.87 9.75 14.49
CA ASP A 87 -9.21 9.68 15.91
C ASP A 87 -8.81 10.97 16.67
N ARG A 88 -7.69 11.60 16.33
CA ARG A 88 -7.35 12.93 16.86
C ARG A 88 -8.42 13.97 16.51
N LEU A 89 -8.95 13.92 15.28
CA LEU A 89 -10.04 14.80 14.85
C LEU A 89 -11.35 14.48 15.56
N ARG A 90 -11.69 13.21 15.78
CA ARG A 90 -12.85 12.81 16.59
C ARG A 90 -12.83 13.47 17.96
N LEU A 91 -11.68 13.43 18.64
CA LEU A 91 -11.50 14.00 19.98
C LEU A 91 -11.54 15.53 19.98
N ARG A 92 -10.99 16.19 18.96
CA ARG A 92 -10.87 17.66 18.92
C ARG A 92 -12.08 18.36 18.29
N ALA A 93 -12.64 17.80 17.24
CA ALA A 93 -13.69 18.42 16.41
C ALA A 93 -15.10 17.91 16.74
N LYS A 94 -15.26 17.04 17.76
CA LYS A 94 -16.54 16.47 18.20
C LYS A 94 -17.40 15.91 17.06
N PHE A 95 -16.78 15.17 16.14
CA PHE A 95 -17.53 14.45 15.11
C PHE A 95 -18.50 13.45 15.74
N SER A 96 -19.69 13.31 15.15
CA SER A 96 -20.61 12.24 15.52
C SER A 96 -20.03 10.88 15.17
N ASP A 97 -20.44 9.84 15.89
CA ASP A 97 -19.97 8.46 15.64
C ASP A 97 -20.26 8.01 14.21
N ALA A 98 -21.42 8.37 13.66
CA ALA A 98 -21.78 8.09 12.26
C ALA A 98 -20.82 8.77 11.26
N ALA A 99 -20.43 10.02 11.56
CA ALA A 99 -19.49 10.77 10.73
C ALA A 99 -18.07 10.21 10.80
N VAL A 100 -17.65 9.68 11.95
CA VAL A 100 -16.37 8.96 12.12
C VAL A 100 -16.40 7.63 11.39
N ALA A 101 -17.47 6.85 11.55
CA ALA A 101 -17.64 5.55 10.89
C ALA A 101 -17.58 5.68 9.36
N THR A 102 -18.28 6.67 8.80
CA THR A 102 -18.27 6.97 7.36
C THR A 102 -16.86 7.29 6.87
N ARG A 103 -16.14 8.20 7.55
CA ARG A 103 -14.77 8.59 7.17
C ARG A 103 -13.79 7.44 7.30
N ARG A 104 -13.91 6.63 8.36
CA ARG A 104 -13.09 5.42 8.55
C ARG A 104 -13.30 4.43 7.41
N ALA A 105 -14.55 4.19 7.01
CA ALA A 105 -14.85 3.32 5.89
C ALA A 105 -14.24 3.86 4.57
N THR A 106 -14.34 5.17 4.31
CA THR A 106 -13.69 5.80 3.15
C THR A 106 -12.17 5.63 3.17
N ILE A 107 -11.52 5.89 4.31
CA ILE A 107 -10.05 5.70 4.46
C ILE A 107 -9.65 4.27 4.13
N LEU A 108 -10.34 3.28 4.71
CA LEU A 108 -10.02 1.87 4.49
C LEU A 108 -10.26 1.43 3.04
N ALA A 109 -11.31 1.94 2.40
CA ALA A 109 -11.56 1.68 0.99
C ALA A 109 -10.48 2.28 0.09
N LEU A 110 -10.03 3.50 0.38
CA LEU A 110 -8.94 4.14 -0.35
C LEU A 110 -7.63 3.36 -0.18
N ILE A 111 -7.24 3.02 1.06
CA ILE A 111 -6.04 2.22 1.33
C ILE A 111 -6.12 0.87 0.63
N GLY A 112 -7.28 0.21 0.65
CA GLY A 112 -7.48 -1.07 -0.03
C GLY A 112 -7.42 -1.03 -1.55
N SER A 113 -7.37 0.17 -2.15
CA SER A 113 -7.14 0.36 -3.59
C SER A 113 -5.67 0.56 -3.98
N LEU A 114 -4.78 0.66 -2.99
CA LEU A 114 -3.35 0.90 -3.18
C LEU A 114 -2.55 -0.40 -3.03
N GLU A 115 -1.43 -0.46 -3.73
CA GLU A 115 -0.35 -1.39 -3.40
C GLU A 115 0.37 -0.89 -2.15
N LEU A 116 0.39 -1.72 -1.09
CA LEU A 116 1.06 -1.38 0.16
C LEU A 116 2.45 -2.00 0.20
N VAL A 117 3.44 -1.16 0.48
CA VAL A 117 4.82 -1.56 0.73
C VAL A 117 5.04 -1.65 2.24
N GLU A 118 5.39 -2.84 2.71
CA GLU A 118 5.69 -3.10 4.12
C GLU A 118 6.92 -2.31 4.59
N ILE A 119 6.94 -1.96 5.87
CA ILE A 119 8.07 -1.26 6.50
C ILE A 119 8.96 -2.31 7.15
N ASP A 120 9.99 -2.75 6.42
CA ASP A 120 10.99 -3.67 6.92
C ASP A 120 12.30 -2.96 7.29
N SER A 121 13.33 -3.74 7.64
CA SER A 121 14.65 -3.20 7.99
C SER A 121 15.28 -2.43 6.82
N VAL A 122 15.06 -2.83 5.58
CA VAL A 122 15.64 -2.17 4.39
C VAL A 122 15.05 -0.76 4.24
N VAL A 123 13.73 -0.62 4.41
CA VAL A 123 13.08 0.69 4.41
C VAL A 123 13.61 1.59 5.52
N LEU A 124 13.72 1.05 6.75
CA LEU A 124 14.19 1.82 7.91
C LEU A 124 15.66 2.23 7.78
N GLU A 125 16.53 1.33 7.31
CA GLU A 125 17.94 1.62 7.05
C GLU A 125 18.10 2.70 5.99
N ARG A 126 17.31 2.63 4.90
CA ARG A 126 17.31 3.66 3.86
C ARG A 126 16.79 5.00 4.37
N ALA A 127 15.75 5.00 5.21
CA ALA A 127 15.18 6.21 5.81
C ALA A 127 16.13 6.88 6.81
N ALA A 128 17.02 6.10 7.45
CA ALA A 128 18.03 6.61 8.38
C ALA A 128 19.26 7.22 7.70
N GLN A 129 19.43 7.02 6.38
CA GLN A 129 20.53 7.64 5.64
C GLN A 129 20.28 9.14 5.42
N PRO A 130 21.36 9.94 5.24
CA PRO A 130 21.24 11.36 4.93
C PRO A 130 20.30 11.64 3.74
N MET A 131 19.44 12.64 3.90
CA MET A 131 18.54 13.12 2.85
C MET A 131 18.99 14.53 2.39
N PRO A 132 18.74 14.91 1.13
CA PRO A 132 19.15 16.22 0.59
C PRO A 132 18.44 17.41 1.25
N THR A 133 17.33 17.18 1.95
CA THR A 133 16.47 18.19 2.56
C THR A 133 16.14 17.79 3.99
N GLU A 134 15.68 18.75 4.80
CA GLU A 134 15.19 18.45 6.15
C GLU A 134 13.88 17.66 6.06
N LEU A 135 13.90 16.42 6.58
CA LEU A 135 12.74 15.53 6.63
C LEU A 135 12.57 14.97 8.03
N GLY A 136 11.33 15.00 8.53
CA GLY A 136 10.97 14.24 9.73
C GLY A 136 10.98 12.73 9.47
N THR A 137 11.07 11.92 10.52
CA THR A 137 11.16 10.45 10.43
C THR A 137 10.09 9.83 9.54
N ARG A 138 8.84 10.29 9.66
CA ARG A 138 7.69 9.80 8.90
C ARG A 138 7.86 10.06 7.40
N ASP A 139 8.23 11.29 7.04
CA ASP A 139 8.38 11.70 5.65
C ASP A 139 9.63 11.05 5.04
N ALA A 140 10.70 10.85 5.83
CA ALA A 140 11.85 10.07 5.45
C ALA A 140 11.50 8.60 5.16
N ILE A 141 10.60 7.98 5.95
CA ILE A 141 10.08 6.63 5.68
C ILE A 141 9.27 6.61 4.38
N HIS A 142 8.39 7.59 4.14
CA HIS A 142 7.64 7.66 2.88
C HIS A 142 8.57 7.77 1.68
N LEU A 143 9.54 8.69 1.73
CA LEU A 143 10.48 8.90 0.65
C LEU A 143 11.36 7.67 0.42
N ALA A 144 11.89 7.06 1.47
CA ALA A 144 12.67 5.83 1.37
C ALA A 144 11.86 4.70 0.70
N THR A 145 10.60 4.53 1.12
CA THR A 145 9.68 3.54 0.56
C THR A 145 9.47 3.78 -0.94
N ALA A 146 9.17 5.04 -1.32
CA ALA A 146 8.95 5.41 -2.72
C ALA A 146 10.17 5.13 -3.60
N LEU A 147 11.37 5.49 -3.12
CA LEU A 147 12.61 5.29 -3.88
C LEU A 147 12.94 3.80 -4.04
N LEU A 148 12.83 3.01 -2.97
CA LEU A 148 13.05 1.57 -3.02
C LEU A 148 12.08 0.87 -3.97
N TRP A 149 10.79 1.24 -3.91
CA TRP A 149 9.78 0.70 -4.81
C TRP A 149 10.10 1.05 -6.26
N LYS A 150 10.43 2.32 -6.55
CA LYS A 150 10.79 2.79 -7.89
C LYS A 150 11.97 2.02 -8.46
N ASP A 151 13.00 1.81 -7.65
CA ASP A 151 14.22 1.14 -8.05
C ASP A 151 13.99 -0.35 -8.32
N LEU A 152 13.15 -1.02 -7.52
CA LEU A 152 12.77 -2.41 -7.71
C LEU A 152 11.84 -2.61 -8.92
N ALA A 153 10.86 -1.73 -9.10
CA ALA A 153 9.87 -1.80 -10.17
C ALA A 153 10.42 -1.35 -11.53
N HIS A 154 11.58 -0.67 -11.56
CA HIS A 154 12.17 -0.04 -12.75
C HIS A 154 11.15 0.83 -13.52
N ALA A 155 10.28 1.51 -12.79
CA ALA A 155 9.17 2.30 -13.34
C ALA A 155 9.31 3.78 -12.97
N ASN A 156 8.71 4.66 -13.78
CA ASN A 156 8.56 6.06 -13.42
C ASN A 156 7.51 6.18 -12.30
N LEU A 157 7.85 6.93 -11.25
CA LEU A 157 7.01 7.12 -10.08
C LEU A 157 6.81 8.62 -9.83
N ILE A 158 5.56 9.03 -9.70
CA ILE A 158 5.19 10.39 -9.27
C ILE A 158 4.95 10.36 -7.77
N MET A 159 5.42 11.35 -7.03
CA MET A 159 5.08 11.56 -5.63
C MET A 159 3.81 12.43 -5.53
N ALA A 160 2.72 11.87 -5.01
CA ALA A 160 1.50 12.58 -4.70
C ALA A 160 1.45 12.87 -3.19
N THR A 161 1.61 14.15 -2.83
CA THR A 161 1.63 14.60 -1.43
C THR A 161 1.19 16.05 -1.31
N HIS A 162 0.45 16.37 -0.25
CA HIS A 162 0.14 17.74 0.19
C HIS A 162 1.10 18.21 1.32
N ASP A 163 2.19 17.49 1.56
CA ASP A 163 3.24 17.87 2.48
C ASP A 163 4.41 18.49 1.70
N THR A 164 4.68 19.78 1.96
CA THR A 164 5.68 20.55 1.22
C THR A 164 7.11 20.08 1.50
N ALA A 165 7.40 19.56 2.69
CA ALA A 165 8.72 19.06 3.02
C ALA A 165 8.97 17.73 2.29
N LEU A 166 8.00 16.81 2.31
CA LEU A 166 8.08 15.56 1.56
C LEU A 166 8.19 15.80 0.04
N ALA A 167 7.40 16.74 -0.48
CA ALA A 167 7.48 17.15 -1.87
C ALA A 167 8.88 17.65 -2.27
N LEU A 168 9.45 18.57 -1.48
CA LEU A 168 10.77 19.10 -1.74
C LEU A 168 11.84 18.00 -1.71
N GLY A 169 11.75 17.08 -0.73
CA GLY A 169 12.65 15.92 -0.66
C GLY A 169 12.52 14.99 -1.86
N ALA A 170 11.29 14.72 -2.31
CA ALA A 170 11.05 13.92 -3.51
C ALA A 170 11.61 14.56 -4.78
N GLN A 171 11.43 15.87 -4.95
CA GLN A 171 12.01 16.64 -6.06
C GLN A 171 13.53 16.62 -6.04
N ALA A 172 14.15 16.75 -4.86
CA ALA A 172 15.61 16.67 -4.71
C ALA A 172 16.19 15.31 -5.12
N HIS A 173 15.37 14.25 -5.07
CA HIS A 173 15.69 12.92 -5.60
C HIS A 173 15.25 12.70 -7.05
N GLY A 174 14.75 13.73 -7.73
CA GLY A 174 14.36 13.69 -9.14
C GLY A 174 12.98 13.08 -9.41
N LEU A 175 12.13 12.91 -8.39
CA LEU A 175 10.75 12.50 -8.58
C LEU A 175 9.91 13.69 -9.05
N LEU A 176 8.97 13.43 -9.97
CA LEU A 176 7.89 14.36 -10.26
C LEU A 176 6.96 14.44 -9.04
N VAL A 177 6.43 15.63 -8.74
CA VAL A 177 5.52 15.84 -7.62
C VAL A 177 4.21 16.44 -8.09
N VAL A 178 3.11 15.95 -7.52
CA VAL A 178 1.77 16.52 -7.65
C VAL A 178 1.15 16.68 -6.26
N GLY A 179 0.21 17.61 -6.15
CA GLY A 179 -0.60 17.77 -4.94
C GLY A 179 0.00 18.63 -3.84
N VAL A 180 1.12 19.32 -3.99
CA VAL A 180 1.63 20.22 -2.93
C VAL A 180 0.58 21.22 -2.45
#